data_AF-A0A6C0KI40-F1
#
_entry.id   AF-A0A6C0KI40-F1
#
_cell.length_a   1.000
_cell.length_b   1.000
_cell.length_c   1.000
_cell.angle_alpha   90.00
_cell.angle_beta   90.00
_cell.angle_gamma   90.00
#
_symmetry.space_group_name_H-M   'P 1'
#
loop_
_entity.id
_entity.type
_entity.pdbx_description
1 polymer ?
#
loop_
_entity_poly.entity_id
_entity_poly.type
_entity_poly.pdbx_seq_one_letter_code
_entity_poly.pdbx_strand_id
1 'polypeptide(L)'
;MDEKVISLLQKCNINIKSLYELQGTLINRDIFLNLPLYESLENDINELKEFLSSTTLTSLQKTAKEKQSWPLLNLIRQLLKIYNFEMKPIRKCNGYDLNKKKNLLDFFRLINALLLLLLLLLLLLLYHLKLIHMYLFPHHSYIY
;
A
#
# COMPACT_ATOMS: atom_id res chain seq x y z
N MET A 1 12.20 -15.09 -2.26
CA MET A 1 11.12 -14.54 -1.41
C MET A 1 10.33 -13.49 -2.19
N ASP A 2 10.99 -12.41 -2.63
CA ASP A 2 10.31 -11.31 -3.34
C ASP A 2 9.68 -11.72 -4.67
N GLU A 3 10.30 -12.64 -5.42
CA GLU A 3 9.74 -13.17 -6.67
C GLU A 3 8.40 -13.88 -6.48
N LYS A 4 8.24 -14.66 -5.40
CA LYS A 4 6.97 -15.34 -5.08
C LYS A 4 5.89 -14.33 -4.71
N VAL A 5 6.26 -13.29 -3.97
CA VAL A 5 5.35 -12.19 -3.62
C VAL A 5 4.90 -11.43 -4.87
N ILE A 6 5.84 -11.09 -5.76
CA ILE A 6 5.54 -10.42 -7.02
C ILE A 6 4.61 -11.28 -7.87
N SER A 7 4.89 -12.58 -8.01
CA SER A 7 4.03 -13.54 -8.73
C SER A 7 2.60 -13.58 -8.15
N LEU A 8 2.45 -13.65 -6.82
CA LEU A 8 1.14 -13.64 -6.18
C LEU A 8 0.39 -12.32 -6.43
N LEU A 9 1.09 -11.18 -6.33
CA LEU A 9 0.51 -9.86 -6.60
C LEU A 9 0.05 -9.74 -8.07
N GLN A 10 0.85 -10.24 -9.01
CA GLN A 10 0.48 -10.28 -10.43
C GLN A 10 -0.78 -11.12 -10.68
N LYS A 11 -0.92 -12.29 -10.02
CA LYS A 11 -2.16 -13.09 -10.07
C LYS A 11 -3.37 -12.35 -9.51
N CYS A 12 -3.16 -11.44 -8.55
CA CYS A 12 -4.19 -10.53 -8.05
C CYS A 12 -4.43 -9.31 -8.96
N ASN A 13 -3.98 -9.34 -10.21
CA ASN A 13 -4.09 -8.24 -11.18
C ASN A 13 -3.35 -6.96 -10.75
N ILE A 14 -2.29 -7.10 -9.95
CA ILE A 14 -1.37 -6.02 -9.57
C ILE A 14 -0.11 -6.20 -10.41
N ASN A 15 -0.13 -5.67 -11.64
CA ASN A 15 0.95 -5.88 -12.59
C ASN A 15 2.17 -4.99 -12.27
N ILE A 16 3.14 -5.56 -11.56
CA ILE A 16 4.40 -4.91 -11.16
C ILE A 16 5.58 -5.79 -11.58
N LYS A 17 6.70 -5.18 -11.94
CA LYS A 17 7.98 -5.89 -12.19
C LYS A 17 8.88 -5.90 -10.97
N SER A 18 8.78 -4.87 -10.14
CA SER A 18 9.57 -4.70 -8.92
C SER A 18 8.71 -4.13 -7.80
N LEU A 19 9.10 -4.37 -6.54
CA LEU A 19 8.39 -3.85 -5.38
C LEU A 19 8.41 -2.31 -5.29
N TYR A 20 9.39 -1.64 -5.93
CA TYR A 20 9.45 -0.18 -5.99
C TYR A 20 8.27 0.42 -6.77
N GLU A 21 7.72 -0.32 -7.74
CA GLU A 21 6.58 0.11 -8.54
C GLU A 21 5.28 0.14 -7.75
N LEU A 22 5.23 -0.45 -6.54
CA LEU A 22 4.06 -0.39 -5.66
C LEU A 22 3.74 1.04 -5.22
N GLN A 23 4.71 1.96 -5.19
CA GLN A 23 4.46 3.32 -4.70
C GLN A 23 3.44 4.06 -5.58
N GLY A 24 2.31 4.40 -4.97
CA GLY A 24 1.25 5.18 -5.61
C GLY A 24 0.30 4.38 -6.51
N THR A 25 0.48 3.06 -6.65
CA THR A 25 -0.42 2.23 -7.47
C THR A 25 -1.84 2.25 -6.93
N LEU A 26 -2.82 2.27 -7.85
CA LEU A 26 -4.23 2.21 -7.52
C LEU A 26 -4.77 0.82 -7.84
N ILE A 27 -5.34 0.17 -6.84
CA ILE A 27 -5.91 -1.18 -6.96
C ILE A 27 -7.39 -1.08 -6.69
N ASN A 28 -8.22 -1.64 -7.57
CA ASN A 28 -9.67 -1.70 -7.34
C ASN A 28 -9.93 -2.60 -6.12
N ARG A 29 -10.70 -2.09 -5.16
CA ARG A 29 -11.07 -2.84 -3.95
C ARG A 29 -11.82 -4.13 -4.26
N ASP A 30 -12.63 -4.13 -5.31
CA ASP A 30 -13.51 -5.24 -5.67
C ASP A 30 -12.74 -6.53 -6.01
N ILE A 31 -11.50 -6.40 -6.48
CA ILE A 31 -10.60 -7.54 -6.75
C ILE A 31 -10.45 -8.39 -5.48
N PHE A 32 -10.33 -7.76 -4.31
CA PHE A 32 -10.10 -8.46 -3.05
C PHE A 32 -11.36 -9.08 -2.43
N LEU A 33 -12.53 -8.83 -3.02
CA LEU A 33 -13.80 -9.41 -2.61
C LEU A 33 -14.12 -10.71 -3.38
N ASN A 34 -13.30 -11.06 -4.38
CA ASN A 34 -13.47 -12.24 -5.22
C ASN A 34 -12.98 -13.50 -4.50
N LEU A 35 -13.91 -14.30 -3.96
CA LEU A 35 -13.61 -15.56 -3.28
C LEU A 35 -13.01 -16.63 -4.22
N PRO A 36 -13.52 -16.87 -5.44
CA PRO A 36 -12.86 -17.76 -6.40
C PRO A 36 -11.39 -17.42 -6.68
N LEU A 37 -11.06 -16.12 -6.74
CA LEU A 37 -9.67 -15.67 -6.89
C LEU A 37 -8.83 -16.03 -5.66
N TYR A 38 -9.39 -15.96 -4.45
CA TYR A 38 -8.66 -16.39 -3.25
C TYR A 38 -8.39 -17.90 -3.26
N GLU A 39 -9.37 -18.70 -3.67
CA GLU A 39 -9.24 -20.16 -3.73
C GLU A 39 -8.20 -20.62 -4.75
N SER A 40 -8.11 -19.94 -5.90
CA SER A 40 -7.08 -20.26 -6.90
C SER A 40 -5.65 -19.97 -6.43
N LEU A 41 -5.49 -19.16 -5.38
CA LEU A 41 -4.21 -18.79 -4.79
C LEU A 41 -3.80 -19.70 -3.62
N GLU A 42 -4.58 -20.72 -3.27
CA GLU A 42 -4.33 -21.56 -2.10
C GLU A 42 -2.93 -22.19 -2.09
N ASN A 43 -2.46 -22.65 -3.25
CA ASN A 43 -1.11 -23.19 -3.40
C ASN A 43 -0.03 -22.12 -3.14
N ASP A 44 -0.20 -20.93 -3.71
CA ASP A 44 0.74 -19.82 -3.50
C ASP A 44 0.78 -19.38 -2.03
N ILE A 45 -0.37 -19.38 -1.36
CA ILE A 45 -0.50 -19.06 0.07
C ILE A 45 0.23 -20.09 0.93
N ASN A 46 0.08 -21.37 0.61
CA ASN A 46 0.76 -22.46 1.31
C ASN A 46 2.28 -22.35 1.13
N GLU A 47 2.75 -22.07 -0.08
CA GLU A 47 4.17 -21.81 -0.32
C GLU A 47 4.68 -20.60 0.46
N LEU A 48 3.95 -19.49 0.45
CA LEU A 48 4.34 -18.27 1.19
C LEU A 48 4.51 -18.53 2.68
N LYS A 49 3.69 -19.42 3.26
CA LYS A 49 3.76 -19.78 4.67
C LYS A 49 5.06 -20.46 5.07
N GLU A 50 5.70 -21.19 4.17
CA GLU A 50 6.99 -21.82 4.45
C GLU A 50 8.11 -20.79 4.66
N PHE A 51 8.05 -19.66 3.94
CA PHE A 51 9.06 -18.61 4.01
C PHE A 51 8.70 -17.51 5.02
N LEU A 52 7.40 -17.30 5.26
CA LEU A 52 6.87 -16.28 6.16
C LEU A 52 6.50 -16.91 7.50
N SER A 53 7.51 -17.15 8.35
CA SER A 53 7.36 -17.84 9.65
C SER A 53 6.74 -16.99 10.77
N SER A 54 5.99 -15.94 10.44
CA SER A 54 5.50 -15.01 11.46
C SER A 54 4.17 -15.46 12.04
N THR A 55 4.13 -15.63 13.36
CA THR A 55 2.89 -15.88 14.13
C THR A 55 1.88 -14.73 13.99
N THR A 56 2.30 -13.56 13.51
CA THR A 56 1.43 -12.38 13.31
C THR A 56 0.68 -12.38 11.98
N LEU A 57 1.03 -13.26 11.03
CA LEU A 57 0.37 -13.36 9.72
C LEU A 57 -0.87 -14.23 9.81
N THR A 58 -1.92 -13.68 10.41
CA THR A 58 -3.20 -14.38 10.59
C THR A 58 -3.85 -14.78 9.27
N SER A 59 -3.50 -14.14 8.15
CA SER A 59 -3.94 -14.53 6.79
C SER A 59 -3.38 -15.87 6.31
N LEU A 60 -2.24 -16.34 6.84
CA LEU A 60 -1.61 -17.62 6.47
C LEU A 60 -2.01 -18.78 7.41
N GLN A 61 -2.89 -18.50 8.37
CA GLN A 61 -3.40 -19.53 9.27
C GLN A 61 -4.41 -20.42 8.53
N LYS A 62 -4.45 -21.71 8.86
CA LYS A 62 -5.37 -22.67 8.21
C LYS A 62 -6.84 -22.27 8.34
N THR A 63 -7.20 -21.59 9.43
CA THR A 63 -8.57 -21.13 9.71
C THR A 63 -8.88 -19.75 9.12
N ALA A 64 -7.97 -19.14 8.35
CA ALA A 64 -8.14 -17.79 7.81
C ALA A 64 -9.37 -17.68 6.90
N LYS A 65 -9.60 -18.67 6.04
CA LYS A 65 -10.75 -18.73 5.13
C LYS A 65 -12.09 -18.67 5.86
N GLU A 66 -12.20 -19.34 7.00
CA GLU A 66 -13.44 -19.45 7.78
C GLU A 66 -13.64 -18.26 8.72
N LYS A 67 -12.56 -17.75 9.32
CA LYS A 67 -12.64 -16.72 10.36
C LYS A 67 -12.62 -15.29 9.83
N GLN A 68 -12.15 -15.07 8.60
CA GLN A 68 -11.98 -13.72 8.04
C GLN A 68 -13.04 -13.46 6.98
N SER A 69 -13.77 -12.36 7.10
CA SER A 69 -14.79 -11.97 6.10
C SER A 69 -14.18 -11.67 4.72
N TRP A 70 -12.93 -11.21 4.68
CA TRP A 70 -12.22 -10.84 3.45
C TRP A 70 -10.78 -11.38 3.48
N PRO A 71 -10.59 -12.69 3.29
CA PRO A 71 -9.31 -13.35 3.51
C PRO A 71 -8.24 -12.85 2.52
N LEU A 72 -8.60 -12.65 1.25
CA LEU A 72 -7.71 -12.11 0.23
C LEU A 72 -7.26 -10.67 0.55
N LEU A 73 -8.19 -9.81 0.93
CA LEU A 73 -7.86 -8.44 1.33
C LEU A 73 -6.88 -8.43 2.51
N ASN A 74 -7.13 -9.28 3.51
CA ASN A 74 -6.28 -9.37 4.68
C ASN A 74 -4.88 -9.92 4.35
N LEU A 75 -4.81 -10.94 3.50
CA LEU A 75 -3.56 -11.49 2.98
C LEU A 75 -2.71 -10.41 2.32
N ILE A 76 -3.27 -9.72 1.33
CA ILE A 76 -2.54 -8.70 0.56
C ILE A 76 -2.13 -7.54 1.46
N ARG A 77 -3.00 -7.10 2.37
CA ARG A 77 -2.69 -6.06 3.35
C ARG A 77 -1.53 -6.45 4.27
N GLN A 78 -1.54 -7.67 4.79
CA GLN A 78 -0.48 -8.16 5.67
C GLN A 78 0.84 -8.32 4.90
N LEU A 79 0.77 -8.84 3.67
CA LEU A 79 1.92 -9.01 2.80
C LEU A 79 2.58 -7.66 2.47
N LEU A 80 1.80 -6.67 2.04
CA LEU A 80 2.28 -5.31 1.77
C LEU A 80 2.90 -4.66 3.01
N LYS A 81 2.35 -4.91 4.20
CA LYS A 81 2.89 -4.38 5.46
C LYS A 81 4.31 -4.88 5.75
N ILE A 82 4.65 -6.12 5.40
CA ILE A 82 6.02 -6.66 5.52
C ILE A 82 7.00 -5.81 4.73
N TYR A 83 6.57 -5.29 3.58
CA TYR A 83 7.34 -4.41 2.71
C TYR A 83 7.17 -2.91 3.01
N ASN A 84 6.62 -2.57 4.18
CA ASN A 84 6.34 -1.19 4.61
C ASN A 84 5.35 -0.42 3.72
N PHE A 85 4.50 -1.13 2.97
CA PHE A 85 3.42 -0.53 2.20
C PHE A 85 2.10 -0.58 2.95
N GLU A 86 1.37 0.53 2.88
CA GLU A 86 0.02 0.67 3.40
C GLU A 86 -0.98 0.86 2.26
N MET A 87 -2.15 0.24 2.41
CA MET A 87 -3.31 0.45 1.54
C MET A 87 -4.15 1.60 2.07
N LYS A 88 -4.09 2.78 1.43
CA LYS A 88 -4.96 3.92 1.77
C LYS A 88 -6.25 3.88 0.93
N PRO A 89 -7.44 3.88 1.55
CA PRO A 89 -8.70 3.87 0.81
C PRO A 89 -8.91 5.19 0.06
N ILE A 90 -9.38 5.12 -1.18
CA ILE A 90 -9.71 6.26 -2.03
C ILE A 90 -11.02 5.99 -2.76
N ARG A 91 -11.90 6.98 -2.80
CA ARG A 91 -13.11 6.94 -3.63
C ARG A 91 -12.92 7.79 -4.88
N LYS A 92 -13.30 7.24 -6.04
CA LYS A 92 -13.31 7.96 -7.31
C LYS A 92 -14.70 7.97 -7.92
N CYS A 93 -15.04 9.10 -8.57
CA CYS A 93 -16.25 9.20 -9.38
C CYS A 93 -16.09 8.38 -10.66
N ASN A 94 -17.10 7.59 -11.02
CA ASN A 94 -17.17 6.84 -12.27
C ASN A 94 -18.40 7.26 -13.10
N GLY A 95 -18.57 8.56 -13.25
CA GLY A 95 -19.70 9.14 -13.98
C GLY A 95 -21.02 9.06 -13.22
N TYR A 96 -22.11 9.12 -13.97
CA TYR A 96 -23.47 9.08 -13.46
C TYR A 96 -24.23 7.95 -14.15
N ASP A 97 -25.08 7.26 -13.40
CA ASP A 97 -26.06 6.33 -13.95
C ASP A 97 -27.10 7.07 -14.80
N LEU A 98 -27.89 6.31 -15.57
CA LEU A 98 -29.05 6.80 -16.34
C LEU A 98 -30.01 7.63 -15.48
N ASN A 99 -30.09 7.34 -14.18
CA ASN A 99 -30.92 8.06 -13.21
C ASN A 99 -30.22 9.31 -12.63
N LYS A 100 -29.13 9.79 -13.23
CA LYS A 100 -28.28 10.89 -12.74
C LYS A 100 -27.71 10.67 -11.33
N LYS A 101 -27.66 9.43 -10.86
CA LYS A 101 -27.02 9.06 -9.59
C LYS A 101 -25.51 8.95 -9.82
N LYS A 102 -24.71 9.53 -8.93
CA LYS A 102 -23.24 9.48 -9.03
C LYS A 102 -22.74 8.06 -8.74
N ASN A 103 -21.96 7.53 -9.66
CA ASN A 103 -21.28 6.25 -9.49
C ASN A 103 -19.94 6.47 -8.79
N LEU A 104 -19.67 5.63 -7.79
CA LEU A 104 -18.45 5.69 -7.01
C LEU A 104 -17.76 4.34 -7.07
N LEU A 105 -16.45 4.37 -7.28
CA LEU A 105 -15.58 3.21 -7.21
C LEU A 105 -14.62 3.37 -6.04
N ASP A 106 -14.45 2.30 -5.28
CA ASP A 106 -13.52 2.21 -4.17
C ASP A 106 -12.18 1.64 -4.65
N PHE A 107 -11.11 2.35 -4.38
CA PHE A 107 -9.74 1.95 -4.68
C PHE A 107 -8.89 1.95 -3.41
N PHE A 108 -7.78 1.25 -3.47
CA PHE A 108 -6.67 1.41 -2.54
C PHE A 108 -5.48 2.02 -3.26
N ARG A 109 -4.91 3.08 -2.69
CA ARG A 109 -3.61 3.61 -3.08
C ARG A 109 -2.54 3.03 -2.18
N LEU A 110 -1.51 2.45 -2.78
CA LEU A 110 -0.38 1.95 -2.03
C LEU A 110 0.59 3.09 -1.71
N ILE A 111 1.00 3.18 -0.45
CA ILE A 111 1.94 4.18 0.04
C ILE A 111 2.98 3.50 0.90
N ASN A 112 4.26 3.69 0.58
CA ASN A 112 5.37 3.27 1.41
C ASN A 112 5.47 4.21 2.63
N ALA A 113 5.15 3.67 3.81
CA ALA A 113 5.14 4.42 5.06
C ALA A 113 6.55 4.88 5.46
N LEU A 114 7.57 4.05 5.20
CA LEU A 114 8.97 4.37 5.52
C LEU A 114 9.49 5.51 4.62
N LEU A 115 9.17 5.46 3.32
CA LEU A 115 9.54 6.52 2.39
C LEU A 115 8.89 7.86 2.76
N LEU A 116 7.62 7.83 3.18
CA LEU A 116 6.92 9.03 3.63
C LEU A 116 7.55 9.64 4.89
N LEU A 117 7.92 8.79 5.86
CA LEU A 117 8.62 9.22 7.07
C LEU A 117 9.99 9.85 6.74
N LEU A 118 10.76 9.22 5.84
CA LEU A 118 12.05 9.74 5.40
C LEU A 118 11.92 11.11 4.72
N LEU A 119 10.90 11.29 3.88
CA LEU A 119 10.63 12.56 3.21
C LEU A 119 10.26 13.66 4.21
N LEU A 120 9.46 13.34 5.23
CA LEU A 120 9.11 14.28 6.31
C LEU A 120 10.35 14.70 7.12
N LEU A 121 11.22 13.75 7.46
CA LEU A 121 12.48 14.03 8.17
C LEU A 121 13.41 14.91 7.33
N LEU A 122 13.50 14.68 6.02
CA LEU A 122 14.28 15.51 5.11
C LEU A 122 13.74 16.95 5.06
N LEU A 123 12.42 17.12 4.98
CA LEU A 123 11.78 18.45 4.98
C LEU A 123 12.03 19.20 6.29
N LEU A 124 11.99 18.51 7.43
CA LEU A 124 12.34 19.10 8.73
C LEU A 124 13.80 19.52 8.80
N LEU A 125 14.72 18.71 8.29
CA LEU A 125 16.14 19.04 8.21
C LEU A 125 16.39 20.27 7.34
N LEU A 126 15.76 20.34 6.17
CA LEU A 126 15.84 21.50 5.26
C LEU A 126 15.27 22.77 5.91
N TYR A 127 14.18 22.65 6.65
CA TYR A 127 13.59 23.76 7.41
C TYR A 127 14.56 24.28 8.50
N HIS A 128 15.19 23.39 9.26
CA HIS A 128 16.19 23.77 10.25
C HIS A 128 17.42 24.44 9.62
N LEU A 129 17.93 23.94 8.51
CA LEU A 129 19.03 24.57 7.78
C LEU A 129 18.66 25.99 7.30
N LYS A 130 17.43 26.19 6.82
CA LYS A 130 16.92 27.51 6.42
C LYS A 130 16.83 28.47 7.60
N LEU A 131 16.38 28.00 8.77
CA LEU A 131 16.37 28.82 9.99
C LEU A 131 17.79 29.20 10.42
N ILE A 132 18.71 28.24 10.47
CA ILE A 132 20.11 28.50 10.83
C ILE A 132 20.72 29.54 9.89
N HIS A 133 20.50 29.42 8.58
CA HIS A 133 20.95 30.41 7.61
C HIS A 133 20.35 31.80 7.87
N MET A 134 19.06 31.89 8.21
CA MET A 134 18.38 33.14 8.56
C MET A 134 18.96 33.79 9.82
N TYR A 135 19.39 32.99 10.81
CA TYR A 135 20.02 33.48 12.05
C TYR A 135 21.49 33.87 11.88
N LEU A 136 22.25 33.13 11.06
CA LEU A 136 23.69 33.39 10.83
C LEU A 136 23.92 34.52 9.83
N PHE A 137 23.00 34.70 8.89
CA PHE A 137 23.04 35.77 7.88
C PHE A 137 21.74 36.58 7.93
N PRO A 138 21.47 37.31 9.03
CA PRO A 138 20.39 38.27 9.02
C PRO A 138 20.70 39.27 7.91
N HIS A 139 19.79 39.41 6.94
CA HIS A 139 19.94 40.43 5.91
C HIS A 139 20.16 41.78 6.61
N HIS A 140 21.35 42.36 6.44
CA HIS A 140 21.61 43.77 6.75
C HIS A 140 20.78 44.60 5.77
N SER A 141 19.51 44.79 6.13
CA SER A 141 18.61 45.72 5.47
C SER A 141 19.05 47.14 5.83
N TYR A 142 19.74 47.76 4.86
CA TYR A 142 19.84 49.20 4.61
C TYR A 142 20.38 50.10 5.74
N ILE A 143 21.68 50.38 5.66
CA ILE A 143 22.23 51.69 6.07
C ILE A 143 21.97 52.62 4.88
N TYR A 144 21.04 53.57 5.04
CA TYR A 144 20.98 54.81 4.27
C TYR A 144 21.90 55.84 4.90
#